data_AF-A0A7S1TX02-F1
#
_entry.id   AF-A0A7S1TX02-F1
#
_cell.length_a   1.000
_cell.length_b   1.000
_cell.length_c   1.000
_cell.angle_alpha   90.00
_cell.angle_beta   90.00
_cell.angle_gamma   90.00
#
_symmetry.space_group_name_H-M   'P 1'
#
loop_
_entity.id
_entity.type
_entity.pdbx_description
1 polymer ?
#
loop_
_entity_poly.entity_id
_entity_poly.type
_entity_poly.pdbx_seq_one_letter_code
_entity_poly.pdbx_strand_id
1 'polypeptide(L)'
;MRTWTALALTGFAATVHGFGVGMRPRRQRMTMAADDGRKSGFLPQDHFIKDVLTVRAAQAVNYYSIEFHDETKVKWLDEFMKETDVRELGSTQFIYRLLKTEPEEVNIKKMRQMPRGGSGNNPYLKDKGVAIEYTVLIDPMSIARKIMTVRAQIAKEWMHDLSTIEADNAEISRFYAEKQKESRGEGRAVHHMVYDADDPFVTDSSPYRSKNYADLKRVLAKDAVTSAIEHLRELRQTPVATWLESFAQKFAEKHEKDSDSLQGHEIIQELLESNYVMLPSRNGKLRAIEPDKVAMLVMKHRAEHAKAWIEACSEVESDHTKINAMNLEFQYRSASEDVAAALAEQLREEHAARRMRDRENLLSGAASWWEHMEDFEVDDTSA
;
A
#
# COMPACT_ATOMS: atom_id res chain seq x y z
N MET A 1 16.61 14.89 -24.52
CA MET A 1 16.01 14.85 -23.17
C MET A 1 15.09 13.65 -23.06
N ARG A 2 15.64 12.43 -23.18
CA ARG A 2 14.91 11.17 -23.26
C ARG A 2 15.19 10.35 -21.98
N THR A 3 14.16 10.27 -21.14
CA THR A 3 13.73 9.14 -20.29
C THR A 3 14.83 8.23 -19.70
N TRP A 4 15.20 8.55 -18.47
CA TRP A 4 15.93 7.68 -17.53
C TRP A 4 15.07 6.54 -16.94
N THR A 5 13.78 6.58 -17.21
CA THR A 5 12.79 5.77 -16.50
C THR A 5 12.39 4.46 -17.20
N ALA A 6 12.79 4.24 -18.46
CA ALA A 6 12.17 3.19 -19.28
C ALA A 6 12.98 1.89 -19.47
N LEU A 7 14.23 1.78 -18.98
CA LEU A 7 15.14 0.71 -19.42
C LEU A 7 15.54 -0.33 -18.35
N ALA A 8 14.90 -0.36 -17.18
CA ALA A 8 15.25 -1.30 -16.10
C ALA A 8 14.05 -2.06 -15.48
N LEU A 9 12.88 -2.12 -16.13
CA LEU A 9 11.62 -2.43 -15.43
C LEU A 9 10.72 -3.50 -16.04
N THR A 10 11.25 -4.36 -16.91
CA THR A 10 10.48 -5.52 -17.40
C THR A 10 11.04 -6.80 -16.82
N GLY A 11 10.49 -7.23 -15.69
CA GLY A 11 10.85 -8.49 -15.07
C GLY A 11 9.85 -8.97 -14.02
N PHE A 12 8.65 -9.37 -14.46
CA PHE A 12 7.97 -10.64 -14.11
C PHE A 12 6.45 -10.56 -14.37
N ALA A 13 6.02 -11.12 -15.49
CA ALA A 13 4.69 -11.72 -15.61
C ALA A 13 4.78 -13.14 -15.05
N ALA A 14 4.08 -13.43 -13.96
CA ALA A 14 4.06 -14.77 -13.39
C ALA A 14 2.98 -15.62 -14.08
N THR A 15 3.43 -16.60 -14.86
CA THR A 15 2.65 -17.73 -15.36
C THR A 15 2.03 -18.51 -14.18
N VAL A 16 0.70 -18.63 -14.19
CA VAL A 16 -0.07 -19.44 -13.24
C VAL A 16 0.00 -20.90 -13.67
N HIS A 17 0.76 -21.74 -12.94
CA HIS A 17 0.67 -23.21 -13.05
C HIS A 17 0.63 -23.86 -11.66
N GLY A 18 -0.39 -24.72 -11.46
CA GLY A 18 -0.35 -25.96 -10.67
C GLY A 18 -0.37 -25.86 -9.15
N PHE A 19 -1.54 -26.15 -8.55
CA PHE A 19 -1.69 -26.45 -7.13
C PHE A 19 -1.03 -27.78 -6.74
N GLY A 20 -0.04 -27.75 -5.84
CA GLY A 20 0.54 -28.92 -5.19
C GLY A 20 0.65 -28.69 -3.68
N VAL A 21 0.01 -29.56 -2.89
CA VAL A 21 -0.17 -29.44 -1.44
C VAL A 21 1.14 -29.67 -0.70
N GLY A 22 1.71 -28.59 -0.21
CA GLY A 22 2.88 -28.50 0.63
C GLY A 22 3.13 -27.02 0.94
N MET A 23 2.20 -26.38 1.65
CA MET A 23 2.25 -24.95 1.98
C MET A 23 3.40 -24.68 2.96
N ARG A 24 4.63 -24.61 2.42
CA ARG A 24 5.52 -23.56 2.90
C ARG A 24 4.84 -22.24 2.53
N PRO A 25 4.80 -21.22 3.41
CA PRO A 25 4.31 -19.91 3.02
C PRO A 25 5.02 -19.55 1.72
N ARG A 26 4.24 -19.49 0.63
CA ARG A 26 4.74 -19.11 -0.69
C ARG A 26 5.40 -17.77 -0.43
N ARG A 27 6.73 -17.69 -0.48
CA ARG A 27 7.45 -16.42 -0.39
C ARG A 27 6.90 -15.59 -1.54
N GLN A 28 5.89 -14.76 -1.27
CA GLN A 28 5.45 -13.74 -2.19
C GLN A 28 6.68 -12.88 -2.38
N ARG A 29 7.37 -13.09 -3.50
CA ARG A 29 8.51 -12.30 -3.94
C ARG A 29 7.93 -10.96 -4.40
N MET A 30 7.54 -10.16 -3.43
CA MET A 30 7.21 -8.76 -3.66
C MET A 30 8.52 -8.03 -3.65
N THR A 31 9.08 -7.89 -4.84
CA THR A 31 9.94 -6.77 -5.15
C THR A 31 9.13 -5.51 -4.83
N MET A 32 9.73 -4.53 -4.16
CA MET A 32 9.19 -3.18 -4.28
C MET A 32 9.28 -2.87 -5.76
N ALA A 33 8.16 -2.98 -6.49
CA ALA A 33 8.14 -2.73 -7.92
C ALA A 33 8.68 -1.32 -8.10
N ALA A 34 9.93 -1.25 -8.56
CA ALA A 34 10.62 -0.01 -8.79
C ALA A 34 9.76 0.76 -9.79
N ASP A 35 9.34 1.97 -9.38
CA ASP A 35 8.69 3.01 -10.18
C ASP A 35 8.69 2.73 -11.70
N ASP A 36 7.56 2.27 -12.27
CA ASP A 36 7.33 1.73 -13.65
C ASP A 36 7.63 2.71 -14.81
N GLY A 37 8.40 3.75 -14.55
CA GLY A 37 8.84 4.71 -15.55
C GLY A 37 7.74 5.53 -16.21
N ARG A 38 6.51 5.42 -15.70
CA ARG A 38 5.49 6.44 -15.93
C ARG A 38 6.08 7.76 -15.47
N LYS A 39 5.82 8.83 -16.23
CA LYS A 39 6.15 10.20 -15.81
C LYS A 39 5.34 10.49 -14.56
N SER A 40 5.81 10.04 -13.40
CA SER A 40 5.42 10.56 -12.11
C SER A 40 5.82 12.02 -12.18
N GLY A 41 4.88 12.88 -12.60
CA GLY A 41 4.97 14.28 -12.26
C GLY A 41 5.16 14.27 -10.76
N PHE A 42 6.37 14.66 -10.33
CA PHE A 42 6.90 14.53 -8.97
C PHE A 42 5.74 14.64 -7.97
N LEU A 43 5.17 13.50 -7.57
CA LEU A 43 4.20 13.52 -6.50
C LEU A 43 5.01 13.99 -5.29
N PRO A 44 4.50 14.93 -4.48
CA PRO A 44 5.19 15.34 -3.27
C PRO A 44 5.66 14.10 -2.51
N GLN A 45 6.95 14.06 -2.13
CA GLN A 45 7.59 12.86 -1.58
C GLN A 45 6.80 12.26 -0.40
N ASP A 46 6.03 13.10 0.28
CA ASP A 46 5.18 12.76 1.42
C ASP A 46 4.09 11.73 1.08
N HIS A 47 3.54 11.76 -0.13
CA HIS A 47 2.51 10.79 -0.55
C HIS A 47 3.08 9.40 -0.76
N PHE A 48 4.28 9.32 -1.34
CA PHE A 48 4.91 8.04 -1.66
C PHE A 48 5.11 7.18 -0.42
N ILE A 49 5.62 7.75 0.68
CA ILE A 49 5.85 6.99 1.92
C ILE A 49 4.55 6.53 2.55
N LYS A 50 3.50 7.35 2.51
CA LYS A 50 2.18 6.98 3.02
C LYS A 50 1.56 5.82 2.24
N ASP A 51 1.78 5.77 0.93
CA ASP A 51 1.33 4.70 0.04
C ASP A 51 2.09 3.40 0.31
N VAL A 52 3.43 3.48 0.43
CA VAL A 52 4.26 2.33 0.80
C VAL A 52 3.85 1.77 2.17
N LEU A 53 3.68 2.61 3.18
CA LEU A 53 3.22 2.21 4.51
C LEU A 53 1.87 1.48 4.45
N THR A 54 0.96 1.94 3.61
CA THR A 54 -0.37 1.31 3.42
C THR A 54 -0.24 -0.08 2.80
N VAL A 55 0.60 -0.23 1.77
CA VAL A 55 0.88 -1.54 1.16
C VAL A 55 1.51 -2.49 2.18
N ARG A 56 2.48 -2.03 2.98
CA ARG A 56 3.11 -2.85 4.03
C ARG A 56 2.14 -3.24 5.13
N ALA A 57 1.27 -2.33 5.53
CA ALA A 57 0.24 -2.63 6.53
C ALA A 57 -0.75 -3.69 6.02
N ALA A 58 -1.18 -3.62 4.77
CA ALA A 58 -2.03 -4.65 4.17
C ALA A 58 -1.32 -6.02 4.11
N GLN A 59 -0.03 -6.06 3.75
CA GLN A 59 0.78 -7.28 3.77
C GLN A 59 0.90 -7.88 5.18
N ALA A 60 1.14 -7.05 6.18
CA ALA A 60 1.20 -7.48 7.57
C ALA A 60 -0.17 -8.00 8.08
N VAL A 61 -1.27 -7.36 7.69
CA VAL A 61 -2.63 -7.87 7.95
C VAL A 61 -2.88 -9.22 7.27
N ASN A 62 -2.41 -9.42 6.05
CA ASN A 62 -2.44 -10.72 5.38
C ASN A 62 -1.62 -11.77 6.13
N TYR A 63 -0.40 -11.41 6.57
CA TYR A 63 0.43 -12.30 7.37
C TYR A 63 -0.29 -12.75 8.64
N TYR A 64 -0.86 -11.83 9.41
CA TYR A 64 -1.64 -12.17 10.59
C TYR A 64 -2.86 -13.05 10.25
N SER A 65 -3.57 -12.76 9.16
CA SER A 65 -4.70 -13.58 8.72
C SER A 65 -4.28 -15.02 8.39
N ILE A 66 -3.09 -15.23 7.80
CA ILE A 66 -2.52 -16.56 7.55
C ILE A 66 -2.23 -17.29 8.88
N GLU A 67 -1.60 -16.61 9.84
CA GLU A 67 -1.30 -17.18 11.17
C GLU A 67 -2.58 -17.58 11.93
N PHE A 68 -3.68 -16.86 11.73
CA PHE A 68 -5.01 -17.20 12.27
C PHE A 68 -5.84 -18.12 11.37
N HIS A 69 -5.24 -18.71 10.33
CA HIS A 69 -5.87 -19.63 9.39
C HIS A 69 -7.10 -19.07 8.64
N ASP A 70 -7.15 -17.75 8.44
CA ASP A 70 -8.19 -17.06 7.68
C ASP A 70 -7.77 -16.82 6.22
N GLU A 71 -7.62 -17.93 5.48
CA GLU A 71 -7.21 -17.91 4.06
C GLU A 71 -8.19 -17.13 3.16
N THR A 72 -9.45 -17.02 3.57
CA THR A 72 -10.50 -16.36 2.78
C THR A 72 -10.28 -14.85 2.79
N LYS A 73 -10.04 -14.25 3.96
CA LYS A 73 -9.72 -12.82 4.04
C LYS A 73 -8.42 -12.49 3.29
N VAL A 74 -7.44 -13.38 3.33
CA VAL A 74 -6.17 -13.19 2.59
C VAL A 74 -6.41 -13.11 1.09
N LYS A 75 -7.17 -14.07 0.53
CA LYS A 75 -7.49 -14.08 -0.91
C LYS A 75 -8.29 -12.85 -1.31
N TRP A 76 -9.29 -12.51 -0.51
CA TRP A 76 -10.14 -11.34 -0.76
C TRP A 76 -9.32 -10.04 -0.72
N LEU A 77 -8.45 -9.85 0.28
CA LEU A 77 -7.61 -8.66 0.36
C LEU A 77 -6.58 -8.61 -0.77
N ASP A 78 -6.00 -9.75 -1.16
CA ASP A 78 -5.09 -9.84 -2.32
C ASP A 78 -5.80 -9.48 -3.64
N GLU A 79 -7.06 -9.86 -3.82
CA GLU A 79 -7.88 -9.50 -4.99
C GLU A 79 -8.22 -8.02 -4.96
N PHE A 80 -8.69 -7.49 -3.83
CA PHE A 80 -8.96 -6.07 -3.65
C PHE A 80 -7.74 -5.19 -3.95
N MET A 81 -6.55 -5.58 -3.48
CA MET A 81 -5.30 -4.87 -3.75
C MET A 81 -4.87 -4.92 -5.23
N LYS A 82 -5.27 -5.94 -6.00
CA LYS A 82 -5.00 -6.00 -7.45
C LYS A 82 -5.94 -5.09 -8.23
N GLU A 83 -7.20 -5.00 -7.79
CA GLU A 83 -8.21 -4.14 -8.42
C GLU A 83 -8.02 -2.66 -8.07
N THR A 84 -7.42 -2.39 -6.91
CA THR A 84 -7.21 -1.04 -6.41
C THR A 84 -5.72 -0.81 -6.13
N ASP A 85 -5.01 -0.29 -7.13
CA ASP A 85 -3.60 0.06 -6.93
C ASP A 85 -3.48 1.28 -5.99
N VAL A 86 -2.87 1.07 -4.83
CA VAL A 86 -2.58 2.10 -3.83
C VAL A 86 -1.77 3.24 -4.43
N ARG A 87 -0.90 2.96 -5.41
CA ARG A 87 -0.03 3.98 -6.05
C ARG A 87 -0.80 4.90 -6.98
N GLU A 88 -1.84 4.38 -7.63
CA GLU A 88 -2.67 5.18 -8.55
C GLU A 88 -3.71 5.97 -7.76
N LEU A 89 -4.30 5.35 -6.74
CA LEU A 89 -5.40 5.92 -5.98
C LEU A 89 -4.91 6.82 -4.82
N GLY A 90 -3.74 6.53 -4.26
CA GLY A 90 -3.23 7.09 -3.02
C GLY A 90 -3.78 6.38 -1.79
N SER A 91 -2.96 6.30 -0.74
CA SER A 91 -3.23 5.64 0.55
C SER A 91 -4.56 6.05 1.19
N THR A 92 -4.84 7.35 1.23
CA THR A 92 -6.07 7.89 1.83
C THR A 92 -7.31 7.37 1.11
N GLN A 93 -7.32 7.45 -0.22
CA GLN A 93 -8.45 7.03 -1.03
C GLN A 93 -8.58 5.50 -1.08
N PHE A 94 -7.47 4.77 -1.05
CA PHE A 94 -7.48 3.31 -0.92
C PHE A 94 -8.18 2.85 0.36
N ILE A 95 -7.78 3.38 1.52
CA ILE A 95 -8.39 3.03 2.81
C ILE A 95 -9.85 3.49 2.85
N TYR A 96 -10.15 4.69 2.33
CA TYR A 96 -11.52 5.20 2.25
C TYR A 96 -12.42 4.31 1.38
N ARG A 97 -11.92 3.83 0.22
CA ARG A 97 -12.65 2.88 -0.63
C ARG A 97 -12.94 1.58 0.11
N LEU A 98 -11.97 1.07 0.87
CA LEU A 98 -12.13 -0.14 1.67
C LEU A 98 -13.19 0.05 2.78
N LEU A 99 -13.24 1.22 3.43
CA LEU A 99 -14.27 1.56 4.42
C LEU A 99 -15.68 1.66 3.83
N LYS A 100 -15.79 2.03 2.55
CA LYS A 100 -17.05 2.14 1.81
C LYS A 100 -17.54 0.84 1.20
N THR A 101 -16.68 -0.17 1.12
CA THR A 101 -17.04 -1.44 0.48
C THR A 101 -18.01 -2.19 1.39
N GLU A 102 -19.13 -2.62 0.83
CA GLU A 102 -20.17 -3.34 1.58
C GLU A 102 -19.66 -4.74 2.01
N PRO A 103 -20.15 -5.27 3.13
CA PRO A 103 -19.86 -6.64 3.52
C PRO A 103 -20.32 -7.66 2.47
N GLU A 104 -19.49 -8.66 2.21
CA GLU A 104 -19.75 -9.70 1.19
C GLU A 104 -19.78 -11.09 1.82
N GLU A 105 -20.77 -11.91 1.44
CA GLU A 105 -20.85 -13.32 1.81
C GLU A 105 -20.13 -14.21 0.80
N VAL A 106 -18.99 -14.77 1.21
CA VAL A 106 -18.19 -15.66 0.37
C VAL A 106 -18.51 -17.12 0.70
N ASN A 107 -19.05 -17.84 -0.29
CA ASN A 107 -19.33 -19.27 -0.19
C ASN A 107 -18.08 -20.09 -0.47
N ILE A 108 -17.54 -20.75 0.56
CA ILE A 108 -16.32 -21.53 0.46
C ILE A 108 -16.68 -23.01 0.38
N LYS A 109 -16.22 -23.66 -0.69
CA LYS A 109 -16.29 -25.11 -0.84
C LYS A 109 -14.93 -25.72 -0.49
N LYS A 110 -14.79 -26.26 0.73
CA LYS A 110 -13.58 -27.00 1.11
C LYS A 110 -13.82 -28.49 0.96
N MET A 111 -13.01 -29.14 0.13
CA MET A 111 -12.98 -30.60 0.09
C MET A 111 -12.32 -31.09 1.39
N ARG A 112 -13.07 -31.82 2.22
CA ARG A 112 -12.52 -32.39 3.45
C ARG A 112 -11.37 -33.33 3.08
N GLN A 113 -10.14 -32.97 3.44
CA GLN A 113 -9.01 -33.88 3.26
C GLN A 113 -9.24 -35.10 4.15
N MET A 114 -9.33 -36.28 3.54
CA MET A 114 -9.43 -37.52 4.29
C MET A 114 -8.17 -37.69 5.15
N PRO A 115 -8.30 -38.05 6.43
CA PRO A 115 -7.15 -38.42 7.24
C PRO A 115 -6.38 -39.51 6.51
N ARG A 116 -5.10 -39.27 6.19
CA ARG A 116 -4.24 -40.22 5.45
C ARG A 116 -3.92 -41.52 6.22
N GLY A 117 -4.65 -41.83 7.30
CA GLY A 117 -4.38 -42.94 8.22
C GLY A 117 -5.51 -43.96 8.43
N GLY A 118 -6.57 -43.91 7.62
CA GLY A 118 -7.65 -44.91 7.70
C GLY A 118 -7.34 -46.18 6.91
N SER A 119 -7.61 -47.36 7.48
CA SER A 119 -7.65 -48.63 6.72
C SER A 119 -8.59 -48.47 5.52
N GLY A 120 -8.07 -48.71 4.31
CA GLY A 120 -8.80 -48.52 3.05
C GLY A 120 -10.09 -49.34 2.92
N ASN A 121 -10.36 -50.24 3.87
CA ASN A 121 -11.55 -51.07 3.91
C ASN A 121 -12.55 -50.66 5.01
N ASN A 122 -12.47 -49.45 5.57
CA ASN A 122 -13.47 -48.98 6.53
C ASN A 122 -14.80 -48.64 5.81
N PRO A 123 -15.88 -49.41 6.01
CA PRO A 123 -17.15 -49.20 5.33
C PRO A 123 -17.83 -47.88 5.72
N TYR A 124 -17.42 -47.24 6.82
CA TYR A 124 -17.93 -45.95 7.29
C TYR A 124 -17.23 -44.74 6.64
N LEU A 125 -16.17 -44.94 5.84
CA LEU A 125 -15.47 -43.89 5.09
C LEU A 125 -15.88 -43.83 3.60
N LYS A 126 -17.02 -44.43 3.24
CA LYS A 126 -17.50 -44.48 1.85
C LYS A 126 -18.00 -43.13 1.31
N ASP A 127 -18.16 -42.13 2.17
CA ASP A 127 -18.48 -40.76 1.79
C ASP A 127 -17.24 -40.08 1.21
N LYS A 128 -16.96 -40.42 -0.04
CA LYS A 128 -15.85 -39.90 -0.82
C LYS A 128 -16.04 -38.40 -1.04
N GLY A 129 -15.27 -37.60 -0.30
CA GLY A 129 -15.05 -36.19 -0.63
C GLY A 129 -16.28 -35.31 -0.51
N VAL A 130 -17.04 -35.43 0.58
CA VAL A 130 -18.10 -34.46 0.89
C VAL A 130 -17.47 -33.07 0.96
N ALA A 131 -17.84 -32.21 0.01
CA ALA A 131 -17.50 -30.80 0.05
C ALA A 131 -18.24 -30.18 1.23
N ILE A 132 -17.49 -29.60 2.16
CA ILE A 132 -18.09 -28.79 3.21
C ILE A 132 -18.26 -27.41 2.59
N GLU A 133 -19.51 -27.02 2.40
CA GLU A 133 -19.88 -25.66 1.99
C GLU A 133 -20.22 -24.87 3.24
N TYR A 134 -19.56 -23.73 3.41
CA TYR A 134 -19.88 -22.79 4.48
C TYR A 134 -19.71 -21.37 3.96
N THR A 135 -20.52 -20.47 4.49
CA THR A 135 -20.51 -19.04 4.12
C THR A 135 -19.66 -18.28 5.14
N VAL A 136 -18.81 -17.39 4.66
CA VAL A 136 -18.04 -16.46 5.50
C VAL A 136 -18.40 -15.05 5.11
N LEU A 137 -18.87 -14.27 6.08
CA LEU A 137 -19.06 -12.84 5.92
C LEU A 137 -17.71 -12.12 6.03
N ILE A 138 -17.32 -11.44 4.96
CA ILE A 138 -16.15 -10.56 4.93
C ILE A 138 -16.63 -9.15 5.25
N ASP A 139 -16.00 -8.51 6.25
CA ASP A 139 -16.25 -7.13 6.64
C ASP A 139 -15.04 -6.25 6.24
N PRO A 140 -15.10 -5.57 5.08
CA PRO A 140 -14.04 -4.68 4.60
C PRO A 140 -13.71 -3.55 5.58
N MET A 141 -14.70 -3.04 6.31
CA MET A 141 -14.51 -1.95 7.27
C MET A 141 -13.62 -2.38 8.43
N SER A 142 -13.82 -3.61 8.94
CA SER A 142 -12.95 -4.21 9.95
C SER A 142 -11.52 -4.41 9.42
N ILE A 143 -11.36 -4.83 8.16
CA ILE A 143 -10.04 -4.96 7.52
C ILE A 143 -9.36 -3.60 7.39
N ALA A 144 -10.07 -2.56 6.96
CA ALA A 144 -9.54 -1.20 6.84
C ALA A 144 -9.04 -0.66 8.17
N ARG A 145 -9.82 -0.83 9.25
CA ARG A 145 -9.40 -0.44 10.60
C ARG A 145 -8.14 -1.17 11.05
N LYS A 146 -8.04 -2.49 10.77
CA LYS A 146 -6.82 -3.25 11.06
C LYS A 146 -5.62 -2.74 10.27
N ILE A 147 -5.79 -2.43 8.99
CA ILE A 147 -4.74 -1.82 8.15
C ILE A 147 -4.30 -0.49 8.74
N MET A 148 -5.22 0.39 9.15
CA MET A 148 -4.87 1.67 9.79
C MET A 148 -4.08 1.46 11.08
N THR A 149 -4.50 0.53 11.95
CA THR A 149 -3.76 0.22 13.19
C THR A 149 -2.34 -0.26 12.91
N VAL A 150 -2.19 -1.24 12.01
CA VAL A 150 -0.87 -1.78 11.65
C VAL A 150 -0.02 -0.74 10.92
N ARG A 151 -0.62 0.12 10.08
CA ARG A 151 0.05 1.23 9.41
C ARG A 151 0.65 2.22 10.41
N ALA A 152 -0.09 2.57 11.47
CA ALA A 152 0.42 3.45 12.53
C ALA A 152 1.57 2.79 13.32
N GLN A 153 1.49 1.49 13.57
CA GLN A 153 2.58 0.73 14.19
C GLN A 153 3.85 0.75 13.32
N ILE A 154 3.74 0.37 12.04
CA ILE A 154 4.88 0.35 11.10
C ILE A 154 5.47 1.75 10.94
N ALA A 155 4.64 2.80 10.91
CA ALA A 155 5.12 4.18 10.83
C ALA A 155 6.02 4.54 12.03
N LYS A 156 5.67 4.14 13.25
CA LYS A 156 6.48 4.37 14.46
C LYS A 156 7.81 3.61 14.41
N GLU A 157 7.77 2.35 13.95
CA GLU A 157 8.97 1.54 13.73
C GLU A 157 9.89 2.21 12.70
N TRP A 158 9.33 2.66 11.58
CA TRP A 158 10.08 3.34 10.53
C TRP A 158 10.66 4.68 10.98
N MET A 159 9.97 5.45 11.82
CA MET A 159 10.55 6.67 12.38
C MET A 159 11.82 6.37 13.20
N HIS A 160 11.79 5.31 14.00
CA HIS A 160 12.97 4.86 14.74
C HIS A 160 14.07 4.39 13.79
N ASP A 161 13.74 3.52 12.84
CA ASP A 161 14.70 2.95 11.91
C ASP A 161 15.29 4.02 10.95
N LEU A 162 14.54 5.04 10.56
CA LEU A 162 15.04 6.16 9.75
C LEU A 162 15.96 7.09 10.55
N SER A 163 15.76 7.19 11.88
CA SER A 163 16.62 8.03 12.73
C SER A 163 18.06 7.52 12.82
N THR A 164 18.30 6.24 12.52
CA THR A 164 19.64 5.64 12.54
C THR A 164 20.43 5.89 11.25
N ILE A 165 19.82 6.41 10.19
CA ILE A 165 20.47 6.60 8.87
C ILE A 165 21.70 7.50 8.95
N GLU A 166 21.68 8.53 9.80
CA GLU A 166 22.87 9.38 10.01
C GLU A 166 24.03 8.62 10.66
N ALA A 167 23.72 7.78 11.66
CA ALA A 167 24.70 6.91 12.30
C ALA A 167 25.25 5.85 11.32
N ASP A 168 24.37 5.25 10.51
CA ASP A 168 24.77 4.33 9.43
C ASP A 168 25.74 5.01 8.45
N ASN A 169 25.46 6.25 8.03
CA ASN A 169 26.35 7.00 7.13
C ASN A 169 27.71 7.30 7.78
N ALA A 170 27.72 7.61 9.07
CA ALA A 170 28.96 7.83 9.82
C ALA A 170 29.80 6.55 9.91
N GLU A 171 29.16 5.40 10.14
CA GLU A 171 29.84 4.10 10.21
C GLU A 171 30.39 3.67 8.83
N ILE A 172 29.64 3.88 7.74
CA ILE A 172 30.13 3.65 6.37
C ILE A 172 31.38 4.49 6.09
N SER A 173 31.34 5.78 6.46
CA SER A 173 32.46 6.71 6.27
C SER A 173 33.69 6.30 7.10
N ARG A 174 33.47 5.89 8.35
CA ARG A 174 34.50 5.39 9.25
C ARG A 174 35.14 4.12 8.70
N PHE A 175 34.34 3.14 8.30
CA PHE A 175 34.82 1.87 7.73
C PHE A 175 35.69 2.11 6.51
N TYR A 176 35.28 3.02 5.63
CA TYR A 176 36.07 3.40 4.47
C TYR A 176 37.42 4.05 4.86
N ALA A 177 37.43 4.96 5.84
CA ALA A 177 38.65 5.59 6.32
C ALA A 177 39.62 4.58 6.97
N GLU A 178 39.11 3.61 7.71
CA GLU A 178 39.90 2.51 8.30
C GLU A 178 40.48 1.60 7.20
N LYS A 179 39.69 1.23 6.18
CA LYS A 179 40.16 0.48 5.01
C LYS A 179 41.30 1.20 4.27
N GLN A 180 41.21 2.53 4.15
CA GLN A 180 42.28 3.36 3.57
C GLN A 180 43.56 3.32 4.42
N LYS A 181 43.47 3.33 5.75
CA LYS A 181 44.63 3.18 6.64
C LYS A 181 45.26 1.80 6.54
N GLU A 182 44.44 0.74 6.51
CA GLU A 182 44.92 -0.64 6.37
C GLU A 182 45.69 -0.82 5.06
N SER A 183 45.22 -0.22 3.96
CA SER A 183 45.92 -0.24 2.67
C SER A 183 47.30 0.44 2.69
N ARG A 184 47.55 1.32 3.69
CA ARG A 184 48.84 1.98 3.92
C ARG A 184 49.75 1.22 4.90
N GLY A 185 49.30 0.06 5.41
CA GLY A 185 50.04 -0.73 6.39
C GLY A 185 49.90 -0.22 7.83
N GLU A 186 48.98 0.70 8.10
CA GLU A 186 48.62 1.11 9.46
C GLU A 186 47.65 0.05 9.99
N GLY A 187 48.09 -0.78 10.94
CA GLY A 187 47.49 -2.07 11.27
C GLY A 187 45.97 -2.11 11.51
N ARG A 188 45.43 -3.33 11.41
CA ARG A 188 43.99 -3.63 11.46
C ARG A 188 43.39 -3.30 12.83
N ALA A 189 42.42 -2.37 12.86
CA ALA A 189 41.59 -2.16 14.04
C ALA A 189 40.66 -3.38 14.25
N VAL A 190 40.52 -3.85 15.49
CA VAL A 190 39.52 -4.88 15.84
C VAL A 190 38.17 -4.18 15.95
N HIS A 191 37.21 -4.59 15.13
CA HIS A 191 35.89 -3.96 15.05
C HIS A 191 34.87 -4.69 15.95
N HIS A 192 34.01 -3.90 16.58
CA HIS A 192 32.68 -4.34 17.00
C HIS A 192 31.68 -3.50 16.19
N MET A 193 30.79 -4.16 15.43
CA MET A 193 29.67 -3.46 14.79
C MET A 193 28.76 -2.91 15.88
N VAL A 194 28.50 -1.60 15.86
CA VAL A 194 27.77 -0.91 16.93
C VAL A 194 26.28 -1.28 16.92
N TYR A 195 25.78 -1.91 15.85
CA TYR A 195 24.37 -2.24 15.69
C TYR A 195 24.15 -3.62 15.04
N ASP A 196 24.41 -4.69 15.79
CA ASP A 196 23.65 -5.93 15.64
C ASP A 196 22.32 -5.74 16.41
N ALA A 197 21.47 -4.82 15.93
CA ALA A 197 20.10 -4.64 16.44
C ALA A 197 19.14 -5.72 15.90
N ASP A 198 19.67 -6.80 15.34
CA ASP A 198 18.98 -8.06 15.12
C ASP A 198 18.85 -8.81 16.46
N ASP A 199 18.20 -8.21 17.45
CA ASP A 199 17.54 -9.01 18.48
C ASP A 199 16.14 -9.36 17.95
N PRO A 200 15.97 -10.54 17.31
CA PRO A 200 14.67 -10.98 16.80
C PRO A 200 13.64 -11.21 17.91
N PHE A 201 13.98 -11.00 19.18
CA PHE A 201 13.11 -11.17 20.34
C PHE A 201 12.68 -9.86 21.01
N VAL A 202 12.89 -8.69 20.39
CA VAL A 202 12.12 -7.50 20.81
C VAL A 202 10.66 -7.74 20.41
N THR A 203 9.87 -8.24 21.37
CA THR A 203 8.56 -8.91 21.24
C THR A 203 7.46 -8.11 20.54
N ASP A 204 7.70 -6.84 20.23
CA ASP A 204 6.66 -5.89 19.83
C ASP A 204 6.82 -5.38 18.39
N SER A 205 7.71 -5.98 17.59
CA SER A 205 7.93 -5.57 16.19
C SER A 205 6.90 -6.16 15.23
N SER A 206 6.49 -5.38 14.23
CA SER A 206 5.64 -5.85 13.14
C SER A 206 6.32 -6.96 12.33
N PRO A 207 5.55 -7.87 11.70
CA PRO A 207 6.11 -8.85 10.80
C PRO A 207 6.85 -8.14 9.67
N TYR A 208 7.99 -8.71 9.28
CA TYR A 208 8.86 -8.18 8.24
C TYR A 208 9.63 -6.90 8.58
N ARG A 209 9.71 -6.44 9.84
CA ARG A 209 10.45 -5.22 10.19
C ARG A 209 11.87 -5.17 9.60
N SER A 210 12.70 -6.20 9.81
CA SER A 210 14.07 -6.25 9.25
C SER A 210 14.08 -6.13 7.72
N LYS A 211 13.17 -6.82 7.03
CA LYS A 211 13.00 -6.71 5.57
C LYS A 211 12.54 -5.32 5.15
N ASN A 212 11.59 -4.73 5.88
CA ASN A 212 11.09 -3.38 5.63
C ASN A 212 12.23 -2.36 5.76
N TYR A 213 13.09 -2.48 6.78
CA TYR A 213 14.23 -1.59 6.94
C TYR A 213 15.27 -1.75 5.82
N ALA A 214 15.58 -2.98 5.40
CA ALA A 214 16.47 -3.22 4.26
C ALA A 214 15.92 -2.58 2.97
N ASP A 215 14.62 -2.77 2.71
CA ASP A 215 13.92 -2.17 1.58
C ASP A 215 13.95 -0.62 1.68
N LEU A 216 13.73 -0.07 2.88
CA LEU A 216 13.77 1.37 3.14
C LEU A 216 15.14 1.97 2.84
N LYS A 217 16.23 1.34 3.31
CA LYS A 217 17.60 1.75 3.01
C LYS A 217 17.86 1.78 1.49
N ARG A 218 17.37 0.77 0.76
CA ARG A 218 17.54 0.68 -0.70
C ARG A 218 16.82 1.81 -1.42
N VAL A 219 15.55 2.05 -1.11
CA VAL A 219 14.77 3.14 -1.74
C VAL A 219 15.37 4.49 -1.39
N LEU A 220 15.73 4.70 -0.12
CA LEU A 220 16.34 5.95 0.34
C LEU A 220 17.67 6.25 -0.35
N ALA A 221 18.51 5.24 -0.57
CA ALA A 221 19.76 5.40 -1.31
C ALA A 221 19.52 5.76 -2.79
N LYS A 222 18.52 5.13 -3.44
CA LYS A 222 18.13 5.46 -4.82
C LYS A 222 17.65 6.90 -4.95
N ASP A 223 16.77 7.34 -4.05
CA ASP A 223 16.23 8.70 -4.06
C ASP A 223 17.34 9.72 -3.77
N ALA A 224 18.24 9.42 -2.83
CA ALA A 224 19.40 10.26 -2.53
C ALA A 224 20.36 10.43 -3.72
N VAL A 225 20.57 9.38 -4.53
CA VAL A 225 21.37 9.46 -5.76
C VAL A 225 20.68 10.36 -6.78
N THR A 226 19.36 10.25 -6.94
CA THR A 226 18.57 11.11 -7.84
C THR A 226 18.69 12.58 -7.43
N SER A 227 18.48 12.89 -6.15
CA SER A 227 18.61 14.24 -5.60
C SER A 227 20.04 14.78 -5.70
N ALA A 228 21.06 13.93 -5.53
CA ALA A 228 22.44 14.31 -5.75
C ALA A 228 22.71 14.66 -7.23
N ILE A 229 22.17 13.91 -8.19
CA ILE A 229 22.27 14.22 -9.63
C ILE A 229 21.62 15.56 -9.94
N GLU A 230 20.43 15.83 -9.41
CA GLU A 230 19.71 17.09 -9.58
C GLU A 230 20.49 18.27 -8.99
N HIS A 231 20.95 18.15 -7.75
CA HIS A 231 21.80 19.13 -7.09
C HIS A 231 23.07 19.45 -7.91
N LEU A 232 23.75 18.42 -8.43
CA LEU A 232 24.93 18.61 -9.28
C LEU A 232 24.58 19.34 -10.60
N ARG A 233 23.39 19.11 -11.16
CA ARG A 233 22.90 19.83 -12.36
C ARG A 233 22.63 21.30 -12.05
N GLU A 234 22.03 21.61 -10.90
CA GLU A 234 21.78 22.98 -10.43
C GLU A 234 23.10 23.77 -10.24
N LEU A 235 24.11 23.12 -9.66
CA LEU A 235 25.46 23.68 -9.53
C LEU A 235 26.24 23.74 -10.86
N ARG A 236 25.60 23.42 -11.99
CA ARG A 236 26.20 23.37 -13.34
C ARG A 236 27.41 22.42 -13.42
N GLN A 237 27.44 21.38 -12.58
CA GLN A 237 28.43 20.30 -12.61
C GLN A 237 27.95 19.14 -13.49
N THR A 238 27.44 19.43 -14.69
CA THR A 238 26.85 18.45 -15.61
C THR A 238 27.73 17.21 -15.87
N PRO A 239 29.07 17.32 -16.04
CA PRO A 239 29.91 16.13 -16.23
C PRO A 239 29.89 15.17 -15.02
N VAL A 240 29.83 15.70 -13.80
CA VAL A 240 29.77 14.88 -12.56
C VAL A 240 28.39 14.23 -12.45
N ALA A 241 27.33 14.99 -12.73
CA ALA A 241 25.96 14.47 -12.74
C ALA A 241 25.80 13.33 -13.75
N THR A 242 26.26 13.49 -15.00
CA THR A 242 26.19 12.45 -16.04
C THR A 242 27.05 11.23 -15.69
N TRP A 243 28.18 11.43 -15.02
CA TRP A 243 28.99 10.32 -14.51
C TRP A 243 28.26 9.54 -13.41
N LEU A 244 27.71 10.22 -12.41
CA LEU A 244 26.97 9.58 -11.31
C LEU A 244 25.74 8.84 -11.83
N GLU A 245 25.05 9.43 -12.79
CA GLU A 245 23.95 8.84 -13.54
C GLU A 245 24.43 7.53 -14.23
N SER A 246 25.51 7.58 -15.02
CA SER A 246 26.07 6.37 -15.66
C SER A 246 26.55 5.32 -14.65
N PHE A 247 27.09 5.75 -13.51
CA PHE A 247 27.53 4.88 -12.43
C PHE A 247 26.36 4.14 -11.80
N ALA A 248 25.29 4.85 -11.43
CA ALA A 248 24.08 4.29 -10.84
C ALA A 248 23.40 3.28 -11.76
N GLN A 249 23.39 3.54 -13.08
CA GLN A 249 22.86 2.60 -14.06
C GLN A 249 23.68 1.30 -14.10
N LYS A 250 25.02 1.40 -14.20
CA LYS A 250 25.90 0.22 -14.19
C LYS A 250 25.79 -0.58 -12.90
N PHE A 251 25.66 0.12 -11.77
CA PHE A 251 25.42 -0.51 -10.48
C PHE A 251 24.11 -1.30 -10.49
N ALA A 252 23.01 -0.70 -10.98
CA ALA A 252 21.73 -1.40 -11.11
C ALA A 252 21.83 -2.64 -12.02
N GLU A 253 22.48 -2.53 -13.19
CA GLU A 253 22.68 -3.64 -14.13
C GLU A 253 23.51 -4.78 -13.51
N LYS A 254 24.56 -4.44 -12.76
CA LYS A 254 25.44 -5.41 -12.08
C LYS A 254 24.68 -6.23 -11.03
N HIS A 255 23.73 -5.59 -10.34
CA HIS A 255 23.04 -6.18 -9.19
C HIS A 255 21.58 -6.59 -9.48
N GLU A 256 21.09 -6.46 -10.71
CA GLU A 256 19.72 -6.82 -11.11
C GLU A 256 19.35 -8.28 -10.77
N LYS A 257 20.34 -9.18 -10.85
CA LYS A 257 20.15 -10.61 -10.56
C LYS A 257 19.97 -10.91 -9.06
N ASP A 258 20.48 -10.03 -8.20
CA ASP A 258 20.51 -10.21 -6.75
C ASP A 258 19.46 -9.33 -6.06
N SER A 259 18.20 -9.41 -6.53
CA SER A 259 17.09 -8.53 -6.09
C SER A 259 16.90 -8.45 -4.57
N ASP A 260 17.32 -9.49 -3.85
CA ASP A 260 17.13 -9.64 -2.42
C ASP A 260 18.36 -9.21 -1.61
N SER A 261 19.54 -9.01 -2.24
CA SER A 261 20.78 -8.66 -1.53
C SER A 261 21.19 -7.20 -1.67
N LEU A 262 20.60 -6.44 -2.59
CA LEU A 262 20.92 -5.02 -2.80
C LEU A 262 20.66 -4.20 -1.54
N GLN A 263 21.68 -4.04 -0.71
CA GLN A 263 21.58 -3.21 0.47
C GLN A 263 21.85 -1.76 0.08
N GLY A 264 21.03 -0.82 0.57
CA GLY A 264 21.18 0.60 0.22
C GLY A 264 22.56 1.21 0.54
N HIS A 265 23.37 0.55 1.38
CA HIS A 265 24.73 1.00 1.68
C HIS A 265 25.76 0.59 0.60
N GLU A 266 25.50 -0.45 -0.19
CA GLU A 266 26.46 -1.01 -1.16
C GLU A 266 26.82 0.00 -2.26
N ILE A 267 25.85 0.77 -2.76
CA ILE A 267 26.11 1.80 -3.77
C ILE A 267 27.01 2.91 -3.23
N ILE A 268 26.86 3.27 -1.95
CA ILE A 268 27.67 4.30 -1.29
C ILE A 268 29.09 3.76 -1.09
N GLN A 269 29.21 2.50 -0.66
CA GLN A 269 30.49 1.84 -0.53
C GLN A 269 31.21 1.71 -1.88
N GLU A 270 30.51 1.33 -2.96
CA GLU A 270 31.11 1.24 -4.30
C GLU A 270 31.51 2.63 -4.85
N LEU A 271 30.76 3.69 -4.52
CA LEU A 271 31.17 5.07 -4.82
C LEU A 271 32.45 5.45 -4.06
N LEU A 272 32.55 5.16 -2.76
CA LEU A 272 33.72 5.44 -1.95
C LEU A 272 34.96 4.66 -2.45
N GLU A 273 34.76 3.41 -2.85
CA GLU A 273 35.82 2.52 -3.36
C GLU A 273 36.21 2.80 -4.82
N SER A 274 35.46 3.65 -5.53
CA SER A 274 35.74 3.99 -6.92
C SER A 274 36.98 4.88 -7.05
N ASN A 275 37.80 4.59 -8.08
CA ASN A 275 38.96 5.39 -8.42
C ASN A 275 38.56 6.75 -9.02
N TYR A 276 39.47 7.73 -8.92
CA TYR A 276 39.33 9.03 -9.61
C TYR A 276 39.05 8.84 -11.10
N VAL A 277 38.09 9.61 -11.61
CA VAL A 277 37.71 9.56 -13.03
C VAL A 277 38.07 10.87 -13.69
N MET A 278 38.91 10.81 -14.73
CA MET A 278 39.30 11.97 -15.53
C MET A 278 38.36 12.08 -16.73
N LEU A 279 37.57 13.16 -16.79
CA LEU A 279 36.69 13.45 -17.93
C LEU A 279 37.22 14.60 -18.77
N PRO A 280 37.18 14.51 -20.12
CA PRO A 280 37.47 15.63 -20.98
C PRO A 280 36.38 16.70 -20.85
N SER A 281 36.76 17.94 -20.57
CA SER A 281 35.86 19.09 -20.61
C SER A 281 35.78 19.66 -22.04
N ARG A 282 34.72 20.42 -22.34
CA ARG A 282 34.54 21.11 -23.63
C ARG A 282 35.73 22.03 -24.01
N ASN A 283 36.46 22.50 -23.00
CA ASN A 283 37.62 23.39 -23.20
C ASN A 283 38.94 22.62 -23.39
N GLY A 284 38.91 21.30 -23.59
CA GLY A 284 40.09 20.45 -23.69
C GLY A 284 40.83 20.19 -22.36
N LYS A 285 40.44 20.87 -21.27
CA LYS A 285 40.97 20.62 -19.93
C LYS A 285 40.38 19.31 -19.37
N LEU A 286 41.22 18.48 -18.76
CA LEU A 286 40.76 17.33 -17.98
C LEU A 286 40.17 17.81 -16.66
N ARG A 287 39.00 17.30 -16.29
CA ARG A 287 38.39 17.49 -14.97
C ARG A 287 38.45 16.16 -14.22
N ALA A 288 39.06 16.16 -13.05
CA ALA A 288 38.98 15.04 -12.13
C ALA A 288 37.62 15.03 -11.43
N ILE A 289 36.98 13.87 -11.39
CA ILE A 289 35.86 13.56 -10.51
C ILE A 289 36.44 12.81 -9.31
N GLU A 290 36.02 13.24 -8.12
CA GLU A 290 36.39 12.64 -6.84
C GLU A 290 35.16 11.87 -6.32
N PRO A 291 35.08 10.53 -6.50
CA PRO A 291 33.91 9.73 -6.15
C PRO A 291 33.55 9.79 -4.66
N ASP A 292 34.54 9.96 -3.79
CA ASP A 292 34.38 10.14 -2.35
C ASP A 292 33.54 11.38 -2.02
N LYS A 293 33.81 12.52 -2.67
CA LYS A 293 33.00 13.74 -2.51
C LYS A 293 31.56 13.54 -2.99
N VAL A 294 31.38 12.75 -4.06
CA VAL A 294 30.04 12.41 -4.55
C VAL A 294 29.30 11.48 -3.58
N ALA A 295 30.00 10.50 -3.00
CA ALA A 295 29.43 9.63 -1.97
C ALA A 295 29.00 10.42 -0.73
N MET A 296 29.80 11.40 -0.28
CA MET A 296 29.44 12.30 0.82
C MET A 296 28.18 13.13 0.49
N LEU A 297 28.05 13.60 -0.76
CA LEU A 297 26.84 14.29 -1.21
C LEU A 297 25.62 13.37 -1.20
N VAL A 298 25.75 12.12 -1.66
CA VAL A 298 24.67 11.12 -1.61
C VAL A 298 24.28 10.80 -0.16
N MET A 299 25.24 10.61 0.75
CA MET A 299 24.97 10.38 2.18
C MET A 299 24.22 11.57 2.81
N LYS A 300 24.60 12.80 2.44
CA LYS A 300 23.88 14.01 2.88
C LYS A 300 22.41 13.98 2.44
N HIS A 301 22.15 13.78 1.15
CA HIS A 301 20.76 13.69 0.62
C HIS A 301 19.99 12.53 1.26
N ARG A 302 20.65 11.39 1.51
CA ARG A 302 20.05 10.23 2.20
C ARG A 302 19.55 10.60 3.60
N ALA A 303 20.34 11.35 4.37
CA ALA A 303 19.94 11.83 5.69
C ALA A 303 18.81 12.87 5.62
N GLU A 304 18.83 13.75 4.62
CA GLU A 304 17.77 14.74 4.39
C GLU A 304 16.43 14.07 4.05
N HIS A 305 16.42 13.09 3.15
CA HIS A 305 15.21 12.31 2.85
C HIS A 305 14.72 11.51 4.05
N ALA A 306 15.61 10.94 4.87
CA ALA A 306 15.21 10.23 6.08
C ALA A 306 14.42 11.14 7.03
N LYS A 307 14.86 12.39 7.20
CA LYS A 307 14.15 13.39 8.02
C LYS A 307 12.77 13.73 7.45
N ALA A 308 12.67 13.96 6.15
CA ALA A 308 11.39 14.22 5.49
C ALA A 308 10.42 13.02 5.65
N TRP A 309 10.92 11.80 5.55
CA TRP A 309 10.11 10.60 5.71
C TRP A 309 9.68 10.37 7.16
N ILE A 310 10.51 10.73 8.15
CA ILE A 310 10.12 10.73 9.57
C ILE A 310 8.93 11.68 9.79
N GLU A 311 8.98 12.88 9.21
CA GLU A 311 7.87 13.85 9.27
C GLU A 311 6.60 13.26 8.66
N ALA A 312 6.67 12.71 7.44
CA ALA A 312 5.53 12.07 6.78
C ALA A 312 4.95 10.88 7.58
N CYS A 313 5.79 10.08 8.23
CA CYS A 313 5.37 8.99 9.12
C CYS A 313 4.63 9.52 10.36
N SER A 314 5.06 10.66 10.92
CA SER A 314 4.42 11.28 12.09
C SER A 314 2.99 11.76 11.81
N GLU A 315 2.67 12.07 10.54
CA GLU A 315 1.34 12.52 10.13
C GLU A 315 0.31 11.40 9.94
N VAL A 316 0.72 10.13 9.96
CA VAL A 316 -0.14 8.98 9.64
C VAL A 316 -1.39 8.91 10.53
N GLU A 317 -1.26 9.19 11.83
CA GLU A 317 -2.42 9.20 12.75
C GLU A 317 -3.38 10.38 12.48
N SER A 318 -2.85 11.53 12.06
CA SER A 318 -3.67 12.67 11.61
C SER A 318 -4.46 12.30 10.36
N ASP A 319 -3.83 11.63 9.40
CA ASP A 319 -4.50 11.15 8.19
C ASP A 319 -5.58 10.11 8.49
N HIS A 320 -5.36 9.23 9.47
CA HIS A 320 -6.40 8.31 9.95
C HIS A 320 -7.63 9.06 10.49
N THR A 321 -7.42 10.16 11.21
CA THR A 321 -8.50 11.01 11.71
C THR A 321 -9.28 11.64 10.54
N LYS A 322 -8.57 12.13 9.51
CA LYS A 322 -9.20 12.67 8.29
C LYS A 322 -10.03 11.61 7.55
N ILE A 323 -9.48 10.40 7.37
CA ILE A 323 -10.17 9.28 6.72
C ILE A 323 -11.44 8.90 7.48
N ASN A 324 -11.37 8.83 8.82
CA ASN A 324 -12.53 8.56 9.66
C ASN A 324 -13.59 9.66 9.56
N ALA A 325 -13.17 10.93 9.53
CA ALA A 325 -14.09 12.05 9.32
C ALA A 325 -14.81 11.96 7.96
N MET A 326 -14.07 11.68 6.88
CA MET A 326 -14.66 11.46 5.54
C MET A 326 -15.65 10.29 5.52
N ASN A 327 -15.36 9.21 6.26
CA ASN A 327 -16.25 8.07 6.36
C ASN A 327 -17.52 8.39 7.16
N LEU A 328 -17.40 9.10 8.28
CA LEU A 328 -18.54 9.54 9.08
C LEU A 328 -19.44 10.51 8.31
N GLU A 329 -18.86 11.45 7.56
CA GLU A 329 -19.60 12.36 6.70
C GLU A 329 -20.39 11.60 5.63
N PHE A 330 -19.76 10.60 5.00
CA PHE A 330 -20.44 9.73 4.03
C PHE A 330 -21.59 8.94 4.66
N GLN A 331 -21.38 8.34 5.83
CA GLN A 331 -22.41 7.59 6.56
C GLN A 331 -23.59 8.49 6.94
N TYR A 332 -23.31 9.70 7.44
CA TYR A 332 -24.34 10.67 7.78
C TYR A 332 -25.15 11.10 6.55
N ARG A 333 -24.47 11.37 5.44
CA ARG A 333 -25.13 11.74 4.18
C ARG A 333 -26.03 10.61 3.67
N SER A 334 -25.53 9.38 3.61
CA SER A 334 -26.32 8.21 3.20
C SER A 334 -27.56 8.04 4.09
N ALA A 335 -27.38 8.09 5.41
CA ALA A 335 -28.50 7.97 6.34
C ALA A 335 -29.53 9.11 6.19
N SER A 336 -29.07 10.33 5.91
CA SER A 336 -29.96 11.46 5.66
C SER A 336 -30.76 11.32 4.37
N GLU A 337 -30.14 10.74 3.32
CA GLU A 337 -30.78 10.45 2.04
C GLU A 337 -31.84 9.35 2.21
N ASP A 338 -31.56 8.31 3.00
CA ASP A 338 -32.52 7.23 3.32
C ASP A 338 -33.74 7.75 4.11
N VAL A 339 -33.51 8.60 5.11
CA VAL A 339 -34.59 9.23 5.88
C VAL A 339 -35.44 10.15 5.00
N ALA A 340 -34.81 10.94 4.12
CA ALA A 340 -35.52 11.79 3.18
C ALA A 340 -36.36 10.97 2.19
N ALA A 341 -35.82 9.85 1.69
CA ALA A 341 -36.54 8.94 0.81
C ALA A 341 -37.75 8.29 1.50
N ALA A 342 -37.59 7.82 2.74
CA ALA A 342 -38.67 7.23 3.54
C ALA A 342 -39.79 8.25 3.81
N LEU A 343 -39.43 9.48 4.19
CA LEU A 343 -40.41 10.56 4.42
C LEU A 343 -41.15 10.94 3.13
N ALA A 344 -40.45 10.98 2.00
CA ALA A 344 -41.06 11.25 0.71
C ALA A 344 -42.09 10.17 0.32
N GLU A 345 -41.80 8.90 0.61
CA GLU A 345 -42.73 7.80 0.37
C GLU A 345 -43.96 7.88 1.27
N GLN A 346 -43.77 8.14 2.56
CA GLN A 346 -44.86 8.33 3.51
C GLN A 346 -45.80 9.47 3.08
N LEU A 347 -45.25 10.59 2.59
CA LEU A 347 -46.04 11.70 2.06
C LEU A 347 -46.80 11.31 0.78
N ARG A 348 -46.21 10.51 -0.11
CA ARG A 348 -46.90 10.01 -1.31
C ARG A 348 -48.09 9.12 -0.92
N GLU A 349 -47.91 8.23 0.04
CA GLU A 349 -48.96 7.37 0.57
C GLU A 349 -50.08 8.20 1.22
N GLU A 350 -49.74 9.20 2.03
CA GLU A 350 -50.72 10.10 2.65
C GLU A 350 -51.51 10.90 1.61
N HIS A 351 -50.83 11.43 0.59
CA HIS A 351 -51.47 12.13 -0.52
C HIS A 351 -52.35 11.18 -1.35
N ALA A 352 -51.95 9.92 -1.55
CA ALA A 352 -52.77 8.92 -2.22
C ALA A 352 -54.02 8.58 -1.40
N ALA A 353 -53.87 8.36 -0.09
CA ALA A 353 -54.97 8.11 0.84
C ALA A 353 -55.95 9.29 0.89
N ARG A 354 -55.43 10.53 0.91
CA ARG A 354 -56.25 11.74 0.86
C ARG A 354 -57.06 11.82 -0.45
N ARG A 355 -56.43 11.56 -1.60
CA ARG A 355 -57.14 11.51 -2.89
C ARG A 355 -58.23 10.44 -2.93
N MET A 356 -57.99 9.28 -2.32
CA MET A 356 -59.01 8.22 -2.22
C MET A 356 -60.19 8.66 -1.35
N ARG A 357 -59.93 9.27 -0.18
CA ARG A 357 -60.98 9.84 0.68
C ARG A 357 -61.77 10.94 -0.02
N ASP A 358 -61.09 11.85 -0.71
CA ASP A 358 -61.75 12.93 -1.45
C ASP A 358 -62.63 12.37 -2.57
N ARG A 359 -62.18 11.31 -3.26
CA ARG A 359 -62.97 10.60 -4.28
C ARG A 359 -64.19 9.89 -3.68
N GLU A 360 -64.03 9.19 -2.55
CA GLU A 360 -65.15 8.54 -1.84
C GLU A 360 -66.19 9.56 -1.37
N ASN A 361 -65.75 10.69 -0.82
CA ASN A 361 -66.62 11.78 -0.41
C ASN A 361 -67.41 12.36 -1.60
N LEU A 362 -66.77 12.55 -2.76
CA LEU A 362 -67.44 13.02 -3.98
C LEU A 362 -68.47 12.01 -4.49
N LEU A 363 -68.15 10.71 -4.48
CA LEU A 363 -69.08 9.65 -4.89
C LEU A 363 -70.27 9.53 -3.94
N SER A 364 -70.04 9.61 -2.63
CA SER A 364 -71.10 9.59 -1.62
C SER A 364 -71.99 10.84 -1.72
N GLY A 365 -71.41 12.01 -1.94
CA GLY A 365 -72.16 13.25 -2.17
C GLY A 365 -73.01 13.20 -3.45
N ALA A 366 -72.46 12.63 -4.53
CA ALA A 366 -73.22 12.42 -5.76
C ALA A 366 -74.40 11.45 -5.56
N ALA A 367 -74.19 10.33 -4.86
CA ALA A 367 -75.26 9.38 -4.55
C ALA A 367 -76.39 10.03 -3.74
N SER A 368 -76.06 10.79 -2.70
CA SER A 368 -77.06 11.52 -1.90
C SER A 368 -77.83 12.56 -2.72
N TRP A 369 -77.16 13.23 -3.67
CA TRP A 369 -77.81 14.18 -4.58
C TRP A 369 -78.76 13.48 -5.56
N TRP A 370 -78.39 12.30 -6.07
CA TRP A 370 -79.26 11.46 -6.89
C TRP A 370 -80.51 10.99 -6.12
N GLU A 371 -80.35 10.53 -4.87
CA GLU A 371 -81.50 10.17 -4.01
C GLU A 371 -82.47 11.35 -3.81
N HIS A 372 -81.96 12.56 -3.60
CA HIS A 372 -82.81 13.76 -3.48
C HIS A 372 -83.49 14.17 -4.80
N MET A 373 -82.90 13.83 -5.96
CA MET A 373 -83.54 14.08 -7.25
C MET A 373 -84.67 13.09 -7.55
N GLU A 374 -84.55 11.82 -7.17
CA GLU A 374 -85.64 10.83 -7.31
C GLU A 374 -86.87 11.24 -6.49
N ASP A 375 -86.69 11.80 -5.30
CA ASP A 375 -87.79 12.33 -4.48
C ASP A 375 -88.51 13.53 -5.13
N PHE A 376 -87.86 14.25 -6.06
CA PHE A 376 -88.43 15.42 -6.74
C PHE A 376 -89.24 15.08 -8.00
N GLU A 377 -89.10 13.89 -8.57
CA GLU A 377 -89.81 13.47 -9.80
C GLU A 377 -91.21 12.88 -9.56
N VAL A 378 -91.65 12.71 -8.31
CA VAL A 378 -92.91 11.98 -8.00
C VAL A 378 -94.18 12.86 -8.04
N ASP A 379 -94.08 14.19 -8.08
CA ASP A 379 -95.25 15.09 -7.94
C ASP A 379 -95.87 15.64 -9.26
N ASP A 380 -95.37 15.28 -10.45
CA ASP A 380 -95.83 15.87 -11.73
C ASP A 380 -96.69 14.93 -12.62
N THR A 381 -97.39 13.95 -12.02
CA THR A 381 -98.34 13.07 -12.73
C THR A 381 -99.82 13.34 -12.42
N SER A 382 -100.18 14.59 -12.10
CA SER A 382 -101.58 15.02 -12.03
C SER A 382 -102.01 15.76 -13.31
N ALA A 383 -102.26 14.99 -14.38
CA ALA A 383 -103.03 15.41 -15.55
C ALA A 383 -103.86 14.25 -16.11
#